data_AF-A0A1V5VYY3-F1
#
_entry.id   AF-A0A1V5VYY3-F1
#
_cell.length_a   1.000
_cell.length_b   1.000
_cell.length_c   1.000
_cell.angle_alpha   90.00
_cell.angle_beta   90.00
_cell.angle_gamma   90.00
#
_symmetry.space_group_name_H-M   'P 1'
#
loop_
_entity.id
_entity.type
_entity.pdbx_description
1 polymer ?
#
loop_
_entity_poly.entity_id
_entity_poly.type
_entity_poly.pdbx_seq_one_letter_code
_entity_poly.pdbx_strand_id
1 'polypeptide(L)' 'MAIYKWDELSQEEQKKIMNYVSLNLASVREYIRKKFPHLYTGMSPEEVAKGWLMIEGLDGLMDYIDKSR' A
#
# COMPACT_ATOMS: atom_id res chain seq x y z
N MET A 1 2.65 -17.82 4.85
CA MET A 1 2.42 -16.47 4.27
C MET A 1 2.15 -15.56 5.44
N ALA A 2 3.09 -14.70 5.83
CA ALA A 2 2.90 -13.79 6.95
C ALA A 2 1.91 -12.70 6.53
N ILE A 3 0.76 -12.63 7.19
CA ILE A 3 -0.17 -11.52 7.02
C ILE A 3 0.44 -10.36 7.80
N TYR A 4 1.15 -9.46 7.12
CA TYR A 4 1.69 -8.26 7.76
C TYR A 4 0.52 -7.40 8.25
N LYS A 5 0.48 -7.15 9.55
CA LYS A 5 -0.55 -6.31 10.16
C LYS A 5 -0.05 -4.87 10.19
N TRP A 6 -0.91 -3.94 9.75
CA TRP A 6 -0.63 -2.51 9.76
C TRP A 6 -0.14 -2.01 11.13
N ASP A 7 -0.72 -2.54 12.21
CA ASP A 7 -0.42 -2.14 13.59
C ASP A 7 0.95 -2.61 14.08
N GLU A 8 1.60 -3.53 13.36
CA GLU A 8 2.95 -4.01 13.67
C GLU A 8 4.03 -3.15 13.01
N LEU A 9 3.65 -2.25 12.09
CA LEU A 9 4.57 -1.30 11.48
C LEU A 9 4.96 -0.18 12.44
N SER A 10 6.21 0.26 12.37
CA SER A 10 6.65 1.46 13.07
C SER A 10 5.91 2.70 12.56
N GLN A 11 5.82 3.74 13.40
CA GLN A 11 5.19 5.00 12.99
C GLN A 11 5.88 5.64 11.77
N GLU A 12 7.19 5.44 11.60
CA GLU A 12 7.94 5.92 10.46
C GLU A 12 7.52 5.22 9.17
N GLU A 13 7.41 3.89 9.20
CA GLU A 13 6.95 3.09 8.05
C GLU A 13 5.50 3.42 7.68
N GLN A 14 4.60 3.46 8.67
CA GLN A 14 3.20 3.84 8.43
C GLN A 14 3.12 5.22 7.78
N LYS A 15 3.90 6.19 8.26
CA LYS A 15 3.93 7.54 7.70
C LYS A 15 4.51 7.57 6.29
N LYS A 16 5.58 6.83 6.01
CA LYS A 16 6.20 6.75 4.68
C LYS A 16 5.22 6.16 3.67
N ILE A 17 4.54 5.07 4.02
CA ILE A 17 3.53 4.41 3.19
C ILE A 17 2.34 5.33 2.96
N MET A 18 1.77 5.92 4.02
CA MET A 18 0.63 6.83 3.92
C MET A 18 0.94 8.07 3.07
N ASN A 19 2.13 8.66 3.22
CA ASN A 19 2.54 9.79 2.38
C ASN A 19 2.65 9.39 0.92
N TYR A 20 3.29 8.26 0.63
CA TYR A 20 3.44 7.79 -0.74
C TYR A 20 2.08 7.50 -1.39
N VAL A 21 1.20 6.77 -0.70
CA VAL A 21 -0.14 6.44 -1.18
C VAL A 21 -1.00 7.69 -1.36
N SER A 22 -0.92 8.65 -0.44
CA SER A 22 -1.64 9.93 -0.55
C SER A 22 -1.17 10.76 -1.75
N LEU A 23 0.15 10.83 -1.98
CA LEU A 23 0.73 11.59 -3.09
C LEU A 23 0.55 10.90 -4.45
N ASN A 24 0.50 9.57 -4.49
CA ASN A 24 0.43 8.77 -5.72
C ASN A 24 -0.89 7.99 -5.83
N LEU A 25 -1.97 8.53 -5.26
CA LEU A 25 -3.23 7.81 -5.09
C LEU A 25 -3.77 7.24 -6.40
N ALA A 26 -3.68 7.99 -7.51
CA ALA A 26 -4.13 7.54 -8.82
C ALA A 26 -3.31 6.33 -9.32
N SER A 27 -1.98 6.42 -9.28
CA SER A 27 -1.08 5.35 -9.73
C SER A 27 -1.21 4.10 -8.87
N VAL A 28 -1.28 4.26 -7.55
CA VAL A 28 -1.48 3.14 -6.61
C VAL A 28 -2.84 2.50 -6.84
N ARG A 29 -3.91 3.30 -7.03
CA ARG A 29 -5.24 2.79 -7.38
C ARG A 29 -5.22 2.01 -8.67
N GLU A 30 -4.53 2.48 -9.72
CA GLU A 30 -4.40 1.73 -10.97
C GLU A 30 -3.62 0.43 -10.80
N TYR A 31 -2.54 0.43 -10.01
CA TYR A 31 -1.78 -0.77 -9.68
C TYR A 31 -2.66 -1.80 -8.97
N ILE A 32 -3.36 -1.39 -7.91
CA ILE A 32 -4.30 -2.25 -7.19
C ILE A 32 -5.46 -2.68 -8.09
N ARG A 33 -5.99 -1.82 -8.97
CA ARG A 33 -7.02 -2.20 -9.95
C ARG A 33 -6.54 -3.34 -10.85
N LYS A 34 -5.31 -3.25 -11.34
CA LYS A 34 -4.74 -4.22 -12.28
C LYS A 34 -4.40 -5.54 -11.61
N LYS A 35 -3.78 -5.49 -10.42
CA LYS A 35 -3.38 -6.70 -9.69
C LYS A 35 -4.52 -7.31 -8.86
N PHE A 36 -5.36 -6.48 -8.24
CA PHE A 36 -6.40 -6.87 -7.28
C PHE A 36 -7.74 -6.16 -7.55
N PRO A 37 -8.36 -6.42 -8.72
CA PRO A 37 -9.58 -5.73 -9.16
C PRO A 37 -10.76 -5.87 -8.19
N HIS A 38 -10.79 -6.93 -7.36
CA HIS A 38 -11.83 -7.17 -6.36
C HIS A 38 -11.75 -6.24 -5.13
N LEU A 39 -10.64 -5.51 -4.94
CA LEU A 39 -10.45 -4.55 -3.86
C LEU A 39 -10.67 -3.09 -4.31
N TYR A 40 -10.93 -2.87 -5.59
CA TYR A 40 -10.77 -1.54 -6.21
C TYR A 40 -11.91 -0.53 -5.93
N THR A 41 -13.08 -0.95 -5.45
CA THR A 41 -14.24 -0.04 -5.36
C THR A 41 -14.30 0.71 -4.03
N GLY A 42 -14.07 2.03 -4.08
CA GLY A 42 -14.48 2.98 -3.04
C GLY A 42 -13.53 3.20 -1.85
N MET A 43 -12.36 2.58 -1.86
CA MET A 43 -11.43 2.62 -0.71
C MET A 43 -10.72 3.97 -0.52
N SER A 44 -10.60 4.37 0.75
CA SER A 44 -9.78 5.48 1.22
C SER A 44 -8.27 5.19 1.04
N PRO A 45 -7.39 6.21 1.05
CA PRO A 45 -5.94 6.00 0.95
C PRO A 45 -5.38 5.04 2.02
N GLU A 46 -5.96 5.05 3.22
CA GLU A 46 -5.56 4.16 4.30
C GLU A 46 -5.94 2.70 4.01
N GLU A 47 -7.16 2.45 3.52
CA GLU A 47 -7.59 1.11 3.11
C GLU A 47 -6.77 0.57 1.94
N VAL A 48 -6.40 1.45 1.00
CA VAL A 48 -5.49 1.14 -0.10
C VAL A 48 -4.11 0.73 0.44
N ALA A 49 -3.56 1.48 1.38
CA ALA A 49 -2.27 1.18 2.00
C ALA A 49 -2.29 -0.16 2.76
N LYS A 50 -3.34 -0.39 3.57
CA LYS A 50 -3.54 -1.62 4.34
C LYS A 50 -3.74 -2.83 3.42
N GLY A 51 -4.57 -2.69 2.40
CA GLY A 51 -4.81 -3.75 1.41
C GLY A 51 -3.55 -4.11 0.64
N TRP A 52 -2.76 -3.11 0.23
CA TRP A 52 -1.51 -3.36 -0.46
C TRP A 52 -0.48 -4.07 0.43
N LEU A 53 -0.33 -3.62 1.68
CA LEU A 53 0.54 -4.26 2.67
C LEU A 53 0.17 -5.74 2.89
N MET A 54 -1.13 -6.05 3.00
CA MET A 54 -1.59 -7.42 3.22
C MET A 54 -1.27 -8.36 2.05
N ILE A 55 -1.10 -7.82 0.83
CA ILE A 55 -0.95 -8.65 -0.37
C ILE A 55 0.51 -8.79 -0.80
N GLU A 56 1.27 -7.70 -0.83
CA GLU A 56 2.67 -7.70 -1.27
C GLU A 56 3.65 -7.84 -0.08
N GLY A 57 3.16 -7.66 1.16
CA GLY A 57 4.02 -7.57 2.33
C GLY A 57 4.78 -6.24 2.40
N LEU A 58 5.44 -6.00 3.53
CA LEU A 58 6.18 -4.76 3.77
C LEU A 58 7.34 -4.57 2.79
N ASP A 59 8.13 -5.62 2.55
CA ASP A 59 9.32 -5.55 1.69
C ASP A 59 8.96 -5.20 0.24
N GLY A 60 7.92 -5.85 -0.32
CA GLY A 60 7.48 -5.58 -1.70
C GLY A 60 6.91 -4.18 -1.86
N LEU A 61 6.21 -3.69 -0.83
CA LEU A 61 5.65 -2.34 -0.83
C LEU A 61 6.75 -1.28 -0.71
N MET A 62 7.73 -1.48 0.18
CA MET A 62 8.84 -0.54 0.36
C MET A 62 9.80 -0.53 -0.85
N ASP A 63 10.09 -1.68 -1.45
CA ASP A 63 10.86 -1.78 -2.70
C ASP A 63 10.18 -1.01 -3.84
N TYR A 64 8.85 -1.10 -3.96
CA TYR A 64 8.10 -0.32 -4.95
C TYR A 64 8.19 1.20 -4.68
N ILE A 65 8.04 1.63 -3.41
CA ILE A 65 8.17 3.04 -3.03
C ILE A 65 9.55 3.57 -3.37
N ASP A 66 10.60 2.82 -3.04
CA ASP A 66 11.99 3.25 -3.24
C ASP A 66 12.39 3.25 -4.72
N LYS A 67 11.84 2.35 -5.56
CA LYS A 67 12.03 2.33 -7.02
C LYS A 67 11.20 3.35 -7.79
N SER A 68 10.15 3.91 -7.17
CA SER A 68 9.26 4.91 -7.80
C SER A 68 9.71 6.35 -7.56
N ARG A 69 10.87 6.55 -6.93
CA ARG A 69 11.55 7.84 -6.78
C ARG A 69 12.40 8.16 -8.01
#